data_AF-A0A959ZNK1-F1
#
_entry.id   AF-A0A959ZNK1-F1
#
_cell.length_a   1.000
_cell.length_b   1.000
_cell.length_c   1.000
_cell.angle_alpha   90.00
_cell.angle_beta   90.00
_cell.angle_gamma   90.00
#
_symmetry.space_group_name_H-M   'P 1'
#
loop_
_entity.id
_entity.type
_entity.pdbx_description
1 polymer ?
#
loop_
_entity_poly.entity_id
_entity_poly.type
_entity_poly.pdbx_seq_one_letter_code
_entity_poly.pdbx_strand_id
1 'polypeptide(L)'
;MTMKIKTELTIASLLAVGLLAVAFATSASAFNSTQQRFKAEIKGVQTYTSDFDHASTDTCDPSVSSHTKETIRFASKKPVVVTFTRIPGSRYPIVSGGDKGLRLPTTGKVKRSHSYSASHVPEECGDNGGGVPGGETPPDCGTKTVTPWYMSFDYARRDKVELQPEDVAGSDLFENCGSGKYPYLLAGSSFGKSQLADLPVKEVFDRKIGKLITIGRGSEDLPTPEGGDSTKLRWELSLTRIGGKK
;
A
#
# COMPACT_ATOMS: atom_id res chain seq x y z
N MET A 1 -41.18 28.22 83.05
CA MET A 1 -40.47 29.17 82.18
C MET A 1 -39.26 28.46 81.61
N THR A 2 -39.27 28.34 80.29
CA THR A 2 -38.35 27.65 79.40
C THR A 2 -36.99 28.35 79.34
N MET A 3 -35.88 27.60 79.31
CA MET A 3 -34.97 27.53 78.15
C MET A 3 -33.75 26.66 78.46
N LYS A 4 -33.58 25.61 77.65
CA LYS A 4 -32.33 24.86 77.46
C LYS A 4 -31.43 25.67 76.52
N ILE A 5 -30.16 25.83 76.86
CA ILE A 5 -29.13 26.31 75.95
C ILE A 5 -28.18 25.14 75.68
N LYS A 6 -28.06 24.78 74.42
CA LYS A 6 -27.16 23.76 73.89
C LYS A 6 -26.34 24.43 72.78
N THR A 7 -25.00 24.34 72.91
CA THR A 7 -23.99 24.10 71.85
C THR A 7 -23.91 25.14 70.69
N GLU A 8 -22.76 25.64 70.23
CA GLU A 8 -21.52 24.94 69.87
C GLU A 8 -20.26 25.83 69.93
N LEU A 9 -19.14 25.14 70.10
CA LEU A 9 -17.76 25.62 70.07
C LEU A 9 -17.41 26.30 68.74
N THR A 10 -16.89 27.51 68.83
CA THR A 10 -16.11 28.18 67.78
C THR A 10 -14.63 28.01 68.14
N ILE A 11 -13.84 27.37 67.28
CA ILE A 11 -12.38 27.49 67.32
C ILE A 11 -11.93 27.90 65.93
N ALA A 12 -11.56 29.17 65.83
CA ALA A 12 -10.82 29.73 64.72
C ALA A 12 -9.32 29.70 65.04
N SER A 13 -8.55 29.63 63.95
CA SER A 13 -7.16 30.12 63.82
C SER A 13 -6.03 29.13 64.17
N LEU A 14 -5.27 28.72 63.15
CA LEU A 14 -4.02 29.40 62.80
C LEU A 14 -3.40 28.87 61.50
N LEU A 15 -2.93 29.83 60.70
CA LEU A 15 -2.15 29.71 59.48
C LEU A 15 -0.83 28.95 59.71
N ALA A 16 -0.41 28.13 58.73
CA ALA A 16 0.96 28.15 58.23
C ALA A 16 1.12 27.38 56.90
N VAL A 17 1.47 28.13 55.86
CA VAL A 17 2.60 27.91 54.95
C VAL A 17 2.75 26.54 54.28
N GLY A 18 2.72 26.53 52.94
CA GLY A 18 3.43 25.50 52.19
C GLY A 18 2.97 25.29 50.76
N LEU A 19 3.24 26.26 49.89
CA LEU A 19 3.17 26.12 48.44
C LEU A 19 3.93 24.88 47.96
N LEU A 20 3.20 23.82 47.59
CA LEU A 20 3.71 22.78 46.69
C LEU A 20 2.57 22.18 45.86
N ALA A 21 1.66 23.03 45.41
CA ALA A 21 0.97 22.78 44.14
C ALA A 21 1.97 23.16 43.03
N VAL A 22 3.01 22.34 42.85
CA VAL A 22 3.73 22.32 41.58
C VAL A 22 2.70 21.82 40.60
N ALA A 23 2.04 22.77 39.96
CA ALA A 23 1.29 22.55 38.76
C ALA A 23 2.26 21.90 37.77
N PHE A 24 2.25 20.57 37.70
CA PHE A 24 2.45 19.88 36.44
C PHE A 24 1.23 20.17 35.56
N ALA A 25 0.95 21.46 35.32
CA ALA A 25 0.46 21.87 34.04
C ALA A 25 1.60 21.49 33.10
N THR A 26 1.54 20.26 32.61
CA THR A 26 2.23 19.85 31.41
C THR A 26 1.85 20.90 30.39
N SER A 27 2.73 21.88 30.21
CA SER A 27 2.79 22.68 29.02
C SER A 27 3.06 21.69 27.90
N ALA A 28 2.00 21.03 27.44
CA ALA A 28 1.89 20.59 26.07
C ALA A 28 2.07 21.88 25.28
N SER A 29 3.32 22.21 24.97
CA SER A 29 3.63 23.15 23.92
C SER A 29 2.79 22.68 22.75
N ALA A 30 1.73 23.41 22.44
CA ALA A 30 0.91 23.13 21.29
C ALA A 30 1.87 23.16 20.11
N PHE A 31 2.30 21.99 19.64
CA PHE A 31 3.11 21.89 18.46
C PHE A 31 2.30 22.59 17.38
N ASN A 32 2.79 23.73 16.89
CA ASN A 32 2.16 24.54 15.84
C ASN A 32 2.13 23.72 14.53
N SER A 33 1.27 22.71 14.49
CA SER A 33 1.09 21.81 13.38
C SER A 33 -0.07 22.32 12.54
N THR A 34 0.14 22.33 11.23
CA THR A 34 -0.95 22.63 10.29
C THR A 34 -1.48 21.31 9.74
N GLN A 35 -2.78 21.10 9.87
CA GLN A 35 -3.43 19.90 9.36
C GLN A 35 -4.32 20.22 8.17
N GLN A 36 -4.38 19.30 7.21
CA GLN A 36 -5.35 19.32 6.12
C GLN A 36 -5.96 17.94 5.95
N ARG A 37 -7.28 17.89 5.79
CA ARG A 37 -8.04 16.64 5.72
C ARG A 37 -8.65 16.46 4.34
N PHE A 38 -8.57 15.24 3.83
CA PHE A 38 -9.09 14.87 2.53
C PHE A 38 -9.85 13.55 2.60
N LYS A 39 -10.85 13.38 1.73
CA LYS A 39 -11.33 12.06 1.33
C LYS A 39 -10.40 11.53 0.24
N ALA A 40 -9.70 10.43 0.51
CA ALA A 40 -8.77 9.78 -0.38
C ALA A 40 -9.40 8.56 -1.05
N GLU A 41 -9.16 8.43 -2.36
CA GLU A 41 -9.53 7.27 -3.17
C GLU A 41 -8.36 6.91 -4.08
N ILE A 42 -8.09 5.61 -4.23
CA ILE A 42 -7.05 5.07 -5.11
C ILE A 42 -7.69 4.19 -6.18
N LYS A 43 -7.16 4.23 -7.40
CA LYS A 43 -7.42 3.20 -8.43
C LYS A 43 -6.17 2.98 -9.27
N GLY A 44 -6.02 1.80 -9.85
CA GLY A 44 -4.87 1.52 -10.69
C GLY A 44 -4.97 0.21 -11.46
N VAL A 45 -3.95 0.03 -12.31
CA VAL A 45 -3.73 -1.17 -13.09
C VAL A 45 -2.24 -1.49 -13.13
N GLN A 46 -1.90 -2.74 -12.86
CA GLN A 46 -0.59 -3.32 -13.13
C GLN A 46 -0.72 -4.40 -14.19
N THR A 47 0.18 -4.41 -15.16
CA THR A 47 0.35 -5.50 -16.12
C THR A 47 1.72 -6.11 -15.93
N TYR A 48 1.79 -7.42 -16.01
CA TYR A 48 3.03 -8.19 -15.99
C TYR A 48 3.03 -9.18 -17.14
N THR A 49 4.18 -9.33 -17.78
CA THR A 49 4.48 -10.37 -18.77
C THR A 49 5.79 -11.03 -18.38
N SER A 50 5.84 -12.35 -18.53
CA SER A 50 7.06 -13.15 -18.42
C SER A 50 7.08 -14.07 -19.62
N ASP A 51 8.14 -13.99 -20.41
CA ASP A 51 8.34 -14.81 -21.59
C ASP A 51 9.67 -15.55 -21.42
N PHE A 52 9.66 -16.85 -21.71
CA PHE A 52 10.83 -17.70 -21.70
C PHE A 52 10.74 -18.68 -22.87
N ASP A 53 11.62 -18.51 -23.85
CA ASP A 53 11.75 -19.34 -25.03
C ASP A 53 13.20 -19.82 -25.12
N HIS A 54 13.40 -21.08 -24.76
CA HIS A 54 14.69 -21.75 -24.81
C HIS A 54 14.72 -22.73 -26.00
N ALA A 55 15.75 -22.59 -26.84
CA ALA A 55 16.00 -23.48 -27.94
C ALA A 55 16.99 -24.57 -27.50
N SER A 56 16.57 -25.83 -27.64
CA SER A 56 17.38 -27.01 -27.38
C SER A 56 18.78 -26.89 -27.99
N THR A 57 19.80 -27.11 -27.17
CA THR A 57 21.20 -27.13 -27.60
C THR A 57 21.75 -28.55 -27.78
N ASP A 58 21.13 -29.55 -27.16
CA ASP A 58 21.46 -30.96 -27.32
C ASP A 58 20.25 -31.90 -27.06
N THR A 59 20.47 -33.21 -27.18
CA THR A 59 19.44 -34.25 -27.05
C THR A 59 18.79 -34.32 -25.66
N CYS A 60 19.50 -33.90 -24.61
CA CYS A 60 19.04 -33.92 -23.22
C CYS A 60 18.56 -32.54 -22.74
N ASP A 61 18.63 -31.54 -23.60
CA ASP A 61 18.23 -30.16 -23.37
C ASP A 61 16.91 -29.90 -24.13
N PRO A 62 15.74 -29.95 -23.47
CA PRO A 62 14.47 -29.75 -24.15
C PRO A 62 14.32 -28.30 -24.60
N SER A 63 13.76 -28.07 -25.79
CA SER A 63 13.20 -26.75 -26.09
C SER A 63 12.05 -26.47 -25.14
N VAL A 64 11.99 -25.27 -24.57
CA VAL A 64 10.94 -24.84 -23.64
C VAL A 64 10.34 -23.54 -24.12
N SER A 65 9.03 -23.42 -24.06
CA SER A 65 8.31 -22.17 -24.28
C SER A 65 7.34 -21.96 -23.13
N SER A 66 7.48 -20.82 -22.45
CA SER A 66 6.68 -20.44 -21.31
C SER A 66 6.28 -18.98 -21.40
N HIS A 67 4.99 -18.72 -21.32
CA HIS A 67 4.46 -17.36 -21.39
C HIS A 67 3.44 -17.14 -20.28
N THR A 68 3.65 -16.08 -19.51
CA THR A 68 2.71 -15.63 -18.49
C THR A 68 2.30 -14.20 -18.72
N LYS A 69 1.00 -13.95 -18.58
CA LYS A 69 0.44 -12.60 -18.59
C LYS A 69 -0.48 -12.41 -17.41
N GLU A 70 -0.21 -11.38 -16.63
CA GLU A 70 -1.04 -10.98 -15.50
C GLU A 70 -1.50 -9.53 -15.63
N THR A 71 -2.74 -9.28 -15.21
CA THR A 71 -3.28 -7.92 -15.05
C THR A 71 -3.98 -7.80 -13.71
N ILE A 72 -3.49 -6.90 -12.86
CA ILE A 72 -4.08 -6.56 -11.57
C ILE A 72 -4.81 -5.22 -11.73
N ARG A 73 -6.12 -5.20 -11.53
CA ARG A 73 -6.92 -3.96 -11.48
C ARG A 73 -7.41 -3.73 -10.07
N PHE A 74 -7.30 -2.51 -9.58
CA PHE A 74 -7.70 -2.20 -8.21
C PHE A 74 -8.36 -0.84 -8.08
N ALA A 75 -9.26 -0.72 -7.12
CA ALA A 75 -9.94 0.53 -6.78
C ALA A 75 -10.41 0.53 -5.33
N SER A 76 -10.40 1.70 -4.68
CA SER A 76 -11.00 1.90 -3.38
C SER A 76 -12.46 1.47 -3.38
N LYS A 77 -12.86 0.73 -2.34
CA LYS A 77 -14.27 0.39 -2.08
C LYS A 77 -15.06 1.61 -1.64
N LYS A 78 -14.41 2.51 -0.91
CA LYS A 78 -14.97 3.77 -0.40
C LYS A 78 -13.86 4.78 -0.13
N PRO A 79 -14.15 6.09 -0.16
CA PRO A 79 -13.22 7.11 0.28
C PRO A 79 -12.87 6.95 1.76
N VAL A 80 -11.61 7.19 2.11
CA VAL A 80 -11.13 7.21 3.50
C VAL A 80 -10.67 8.62 3.86
N VAL A 81 -10.96 9.07 5.08
CA VAL A 81 -10.44 10.35 5.55
C VAL A 81 -8.96 10.21 5.86
N VAL A 82 -8.14 11.01 5.19
CA VAL A 82 -6.71 11.12 5.44
C VAL A 82 -6.38 12.50 5.96
N THR A 83 -5.42 12.57 6.87
CA THR A 83 -4.92 13.82 7.44
C THR A 83 -3.46 13.98 7.06
N PHE A 84 -3.14 15.11 6.44
CA PHE A 84 -1.78 15.56 6.21
C PHE A 84 -1.42 16.55 7.32
N THR A 85 -0.39 16.21 8.09
CA THR A 85 0.09 17.02 9.22
C THR A 85 1.47 17.57 8.91
N ARG A 86 1.58 18.89 8.83
CA ARG A 86 2.86 19.60 8.72
C ARG A 86 3.35 19.95 10.12
N ILE A 87 4.48 19.36 10.50
CA ILE A 87 5.17 19.62 11.77
C ILE A 87 6.34 20.59 11.49
N PRO A 88 6.53 21.65 12.30
CA PRO A 88 7.71 22.51 12.20
C PRO A 88 9.00 21.70 12.26
N GLY A 89 9.96 22.01 11.38
CA GLY A 89 11.23 21.28 11.28
C GLY A 89 11.17 20.00 10.44
N SER A 90 9.98 19.45 10.14
CA SER A 90 9.87 18.36 9.17
C SER A 90 9.85 18.90 7.73
N ARG A 91 10.61 18.26 6.84
CA ARG A 91 10.61 18.58 5.41
C ARG A 91 9.31 18.13 4.73
N TYR A 92 8.71 17.04 5.18
CA TYR A 92 7.52 16.43 4.55
C TYR A 92 6.37 16.26 5.55
N PRO A 93 5.12 16.29 5.09
CA PRO A 93 3.98 16.05 5.96
C PRO A 93 3.91 14.57 6.38
N ILE A 94 3.44 14.34 7.60
CA ILE A 94 3.03 13.01 8.04
C ILE A 94 1.61 12.77 7.52
N VAL A 95 1.37 11.59 6.96
CA VAL A 95 0.05 11.17 6.47
C VAL A 95 -0.52 10.13 7.42
N SER A 96 -1.78 10.28 7.83
CA SER A 96 -2.47 9.28 8.66
C SER A 96 -3.92 9.07 8.22
N GLY A 97 -4.45 7.88 8.52
CA GLY A 97 -5.86 7.50 8.29
C GLY A 97 -6.77 7.70 9.52
N GLY A 98 -6.41 8.62 10.42
CA GLY A 98 -6.99 8.75 11.76
C GLY A 98 -6.05 8.20 12.83
N ASP A 99 -6.60 7.53 13.84
CA ASP A 99 -5.82 6.95 14.96
C ASP A 99 -5.10 5.63 14.59
N LYS A 100 -5.30 5.16 13.35
CA LYS A 100 -4.68 3.95 12.79
C LYS A 100 -3.76 4.35 11.62
N GLY A 101 -2.86 3.43 11.25
CA GLY A 101 -2.10 3.52 10.01
C GLY A 101 -3.01 3.75 8.80
N LEU A 102 -2.49 4.42 7.77
CA LEU A 102 -3.24 4.71 6.55
C LEU A 102 -3.59 3.42 5.81
N ARG A 103 -4.88 3.07 5.79
CA ARG A 103 -5.39 1.91 5.05
C ARG A 103 -6.60 2.28 4.22
N LEU A 104 -6.47 2.14 2.91
CA LEU A 104 -7.54 2.33 1.92
C LEU A 104 -8.13 0.95 1.57
N PRO A 105 -9.35 0.62 2.02
CA PRO A 105 -10.01 -0.62 1.64
C PRO A 105 -10.21 -0.66 0.12
N THR A 106 -9.68 -1.68 -0.52
CA THR A 106 -9.55 -1.78 -1.97
C THR A 106 -10.13 -3.13 -2.43
N THR A 107 -10.72 -3.14 -3.61
CA THR A 107 -11.06 -4.39 -4.32
C THR A 107 -10.04 -4.59 -5.42
N GLY A 108 -9.42 -5.78 -5.47
CA GLY A 108 -8.55 -6.19 -6.57
C GLY A 108 -9.26 -7.18 -7.50
N LYS A 109 -8.96 -7.15 -8.79
CA LYS A 109 -9.22 -8.22 -9.74
C LYS A 109 -7.91 -8.58 -10.43
N VAL A 110 -7.49 -9.83 -10.28
CA VAL A 110 -6.28 -10.36 -10.91
C VAL A 110 -6.72 -11.29 -12.03
N LYS A 111 -6.30 -10.98 -13.26
CA LYS A 111 -6.47 -11.87 -14.41
C LYS A 111 -5.10 -12.43 -14.78
N ARG A 112 -4.94 -13.76 -14.76
CA ARG A 112 -3.71 -14.45 -15.16
C ARG A 112 -3.99 -15.49 -16.25
N SER A 113 -3.11 -15.55 -17.23
CA SER A 113 -3.03 -16.63 -18.21
C SER A 113 -1.60 -17.12 -18.28
N HIS A 114 -1.44 -18.42 -18.43
CA HIS A 114 -0.15 -19.08 -18.55
C HIS A 114 -0.23 -20.15 -19.64
N SER A 115 0.84 -20.28 -20.43
CA SER A 115 1.05 -21.40 -21.35
C SER A 115 2.46 -21.92 -21.16
N TYR A 116 2.61 -23.23 -21.19
CA TYR A 116 3.88 -23.92 -21.07
C TYR A 116 3.91 -25.08 -22.08
N SER A 117 5.04 -25.25 -22.74
CA SER A 117 5.36 -26.43 -23.52
C SER A 117 6.84 -26.74 -23.41
N ALA A 118 7.16 -28.02 -23.46
CA ALA A 118 8.53 -28.51 -23.56
C ALA A 118 8.59 -29.66 -24.56
N SER A 119 9.69 -29.77 -25.30
CA SER A 119 9.92 -30.95 -26.14
C SER A 119 10.15 -32.18 -25.28
N HIS A 120 9.82 -33.35 -25.83
CA HIS A 120 10.12 -34.61 -25.19
C HIS A 120 11.65 -34.79 -25.03
N VAL A 121 12.07 -35.25 -23.86
CA VAL A 121 13.46 -35.63 -23.57
C VAL A 121 13.53 -37.16 -23.49
N PRO A 122 14.48 -37.81 -24.19
CA PRO A 122 14.65 -39.26 -24.13
C PRO A 122 14.89 -39.78 -22.71
N GLU A 123 14.38 -40.96 -22.38
CA GLU A 123 14.53 -41.58 -21.05
C GLU A 123 16.01 -41.77 -20.63
N GLU A 124 16.90 -41.95 -21.60
CA GLU A 124 18.35 -42.10 -21.38
C GLU A 124 19.02 -40.84 -20.80
N CYS A 125 18.38 -39.67 -20.91
CA CYS A 125 18.82 -38.43 -20.29
C CYS A 125 18.49 -38.36 -18.79
N GLY A 126 17.76 -39.34 -18.25
CA GLY A 126 17.34 -39.39 -16.86
C GLY A 126 16.10 -38.55 -16.56
N ASP A 127 15.64 -38.58 -15.30
CA ASP A 127 14.55 -37.72 -14.84
C ASP A 127 15.02 -36.27 -14.77
N ASN A 128 14.47 -35.44 -15.65
CA ASN A 128 14.70 -34.01 -15.73
C ASN A 128 13.74 -33.20 -14.83
N GLY A 129 13.00 -33.86 -13.94
CA GLY A 129 12.09 -33.23 -12.97
C GLY A 129 10.83 -32.63 -13.58
N GLY A 130 10.52 -32.97 -14.84
CA GLY A 130 9.53 -32.28 -15.67
C GLY A 130 8.12 -32.89 -15.69
N GLY A 131 7.90 -34.05 -15.06
CA GLY A 131 6.60 -34.73 -15.09
C GLY A 131 6.18 -35.25 -13.73
N VAL A 132 5.12 -34.69 -13.16
CA VAL A 132 4.47 -35.27 -11.98
C VAL A 132 3.72 -36.53 -12.43
N PRO A 133 4.03 -37.73 -11.88
CA PRO A 133 3.22 -38.92 -12.14
C PRO A 133 1.83 -38.73 -11.51
N GLY A 134 0.78 -38.70 -12.33
CA GLY A 134 -0.62 -38.53 -11.83
C GLY A 134 -1.53 -37.63 -12.66
N GLY A 135 -1.02 -37.02 -13.73
CA GLY A 135 -1.76 -36.08 -14.57
C GLY A 135 -1.53 -34.65 -14.12
N GLU A 136 -1.23 -33.76 -15.06
CA GLU A 136 -1.10 -32.33 -14.78
C GLU A 136 -2.40 -31.82 -14.14
N THR A 137 -2.32 -31.31 -12.91
CA THR A 137 -3.44 -30.56 -12.33
C THR A 137 -3.80 -29.45 -13.33
N PRO A 138 -5.06 -29.35 -13.79
CA PRO A 138 -5.43 -28.35 -14.77
C PRO A 138 -5.06 -26.93 -14.29
N PRO A 139 -4.53 -26.07 -15.17
CA PRO A 139 -4.15 -24.72 -14.78
C PRO A 139 -5.34 -23.95 -14.19
N ASP A 140 -5.17 -23.34 -13.03
CA ASP A 140 -6.21 -22.56 -12.36
C ASP A 140 -6.23 -21.09 -12.80
N CYS A 141 -5.89 -20.88 -14.07
CA CYS A 141 -5.86 -19.59 -14.74
C CYS A 141 -7.25 -18.94 -14.85
N GLY A 142 -7.27 -17.63 -15.07
CA GLY A 142 -8.51 -16.87 -15.23
C GLY A 142 -8.52 -15.59 -14.40
N THR A 143 -9.70 -15.18 -13.95
CA THR A 143 -9.88 -13.95 -13.16
C THR A 143 -10.31 -14.28 -11.74
N LYS A 144 -9.52 -13.85 -10.74
CA LYS A 144 -9.83 -13.99 -9.31
C LYS A 144 -10.00 -12.60 -8.66
N THR A 145 -10.89 -12.51 -7.68
CA THR A 145 -11.17 -11.25 -6.95
C THR A 145 -10.48 -11.27 -5.60
N VAL A 146 -9.86 -10.15 -5.23
CA VAL A 146 -9.11 -9.97 -3.99
C VAL A 146 -9.92 -9.15 -3.01
N THR A 147 -10.27 -9.77 -1.87
CA THR A 147 -10.92 -9.09 -0.77
C THR A 147 -10.75 -9.89 0.55
N PRO A 148 -10.35 -9.27 1.67
CA PRO A 148 -9.96 -7.86 1.79
C PRO A 148 -8.60 -7.59 1.13
N TRP A 149 -8.45 -6.39 0.56
CA TRP A 149 -7.13 -5.87 0.17
C TRP A 149 -7.03 -4.43 0.63
N TYR A 150 -5.87 -4.04 1.12
CA TYR A 150 -5.64 -2.68 1.61
C TYR A 150 -4.49 -2.06 0.83
N MET A 151 -4.62 -0.76 0.57
CA MET A 151 -3.57 0.06 -0.02
C MET A 151 -3.22 1.17 0.94
N SER A 152 -1.96 1.53 1.03
CA SER A 152 -1.51 2.75 1.67
C SER A 152 -0.75 3.59 0.66
N PHE A 153 -0.44 4.82 1.04
CA PHE A 153 0.54 5.59 0.31
C PHE A 153 1.40 6.36 1.30
N ASP A 154 2.69 6.40 1.02
CA ASP A 154 3.63 7.17 1.84
C ASP A 154 4.12 8.39 1.09
N TYR A 155 4.38 9.45 1.84
CA TYR A 155 5.01 10.64 1.31
C TYR A 155 6.51 10.36 1.15
N ALA A 156 6.91 9.99 -0.06
CA ALA A 156 8.28 9.72 -0.44
C ALA A 156 9.11 11.02 -0.54
N ARG A 157 10.40 10.87 -0.79
CA ARG A 157 11.32 12.01 -0.94
C ARG A 157 10.91 12.88 -2.14
N ARG A 158 11.16 14.18 -2.04
CA ARG A 158 11.02 15.19 -3.12
C ARG A 158 9.58 15.41 -3.58
N ASP A 159 8.65 15.66 -2.65
CA ASP A 159 7.27 16.04 -2.98
C ASP A 159 6.51 14.99 -3.79
N LYS A 160 6.84 13.72 -3.55
CA LYS A 160 6.27 12.57 -4.25
C LYS A 160 5.58 11.63 -3.27
N VAL A 161 4.65 10.84 -3.78
CA VAL A 161 3.98 9.78 -3.04
C VAL A 161 4.22 8.43 -3.70
N GLU A 162 4.35 7.41 -2.86
CA GLU A 162 4.52 6.02 -3.25
C GLU A 162 3.28 5.22 -2.86
N LEU A 163 2.71 4.47 -3.80
CA LEU A 163 1.65 3.50 -3.48
C LEU A 163 2.26 2.22 -2.90
N GLN A 164 1.65 1.67 -1.84
CA GLN A 164 2.08 0.39 -1.25
C GLN A 164 0.86 -0.53 -1.01
N PRO A 165 0.96 -1.83 -1.35
CA PRO A 165 -0.02 -2.81 -0.88
C PRO A 165 0.21 -3.10 0.61
N GLU A 166 -0.87 -3.13 1.38
CA GLU A 166 -0.89 -3.42 2.81
C GLU A 166 -1.45 -4.81 3.10
N ASP A 167 -1.04 -5.39 4.23
CA ASP A 167 -1.57 -6.66 4.76
C ASP A 167 -1.61 -7.77 3.70
N VAL A 168 -0.50 -7.95 2.97
CA VAL A 168 -0.34 -9.03 2.00
C VAL A 168 -0.38 -10.37 2.75
N ALA A 169 -1.59 -10.93 2.87
CA ALA A 169 -1.79 -12.29 3.36
C ALA A 169 -1.11 -13.22 2.36
N GLY A 170 0.01 -13.80 2.77
CA GLY A 170 0.87 -14.58 1.90
C GLY A 170 0.17 -15.78 1.30
N SER A 171 -0.19 -15.67 0.02
CA SER A 171 -0.13 -16.73 -0.98
C SER A 171 -0.50 -16.14 -2.34
N ASP A 172 0.04 -16.72 -3.40
CA ASP A 172 -0.47 -16.46 -4.74
C ASP A 172 -1.94 -16.92 -4.80
N LEU A 173 -2.79 -16.17 -5.51
CA LEU A 173 -4.16 -16.59 -5.74
C LEU A 173 -4.25 -17.73 -6.73
N PHE A 174 -3.20 -17.97 -7.50
CA PHE A 174 -3.14 -19.00 -8.52
C PHE A 174 -2.09 -20.05 -8.13
N GLU A 175 -2.52 -21.28 -7.93
CA GLU A 175 -1.65 -22.37 -7.49
C GLU A 175 -0.95 -23.07 -8.67
N ASN A 176 -1.61 -23.13 -9.84
CA ASN A 176 -1.18 -23.90 -11.01
C ASN A 176 -1.24 -23.06 -12.31
N CYS A 177 -1.04 -21.73 -12.24
CA CYS A 177 -1.11 -20.84 -13.41
C CYS A 177 0.16 -20.00 -13.60
N GLY A 178 1.34 -20.62 -13.58
CA GLY A 178 2.61 -19.92 -13.67
C GLY A 178 2.80 -18.84 -12.59
N SER A 179 3.90 -18.09 -12.67
CA SER A 179 4.22 -17.03 -11.71
C SER A 179 3.69 -15.67 -12.16
N GLY A 180 3.19 -14.88 -11.20
CA GLY A 180 2.74 -13.50 -11.44
C GLY A 180 3.45 -12.49 -10.54
N LYS A 181 2.98 -11.24 -10.56
CA LYS A 181 3.43 -10.19 -9.63
C LYS A 181 2.52 -10.07 -8.42
N TYR A 182 1.23 -10.41 -8.52
CA TYR A 182 0.34 -10.47 -7.36
C TYR A 182 0.94 -11.39 -6.28
N PRO A 183 0.88 -11.04 -4.98
CA PRO A 183 0.19 -9.91 -4.35
C PRO A 183 0.92 -8.56 -4.37
N TYR A 184 2.09 -8.50 -4.99
CA TYR A 184 2.93 -7.31 -5.00
C TYR A 184 2.56 -6.34 -6.13
N LEU A 185 2.78 -5.06 -5.86
CA LEU A 185 2.82 -4.03 -6.89
C LEU A 185 4.28 -3.66 -7.17
N LEU A 186 4.53 -3.10 -8.34
CA LEU A 186 5.84 -2.54 -8.69
C LEU A 186 6.26 -1.53 -7.60
N ALA A 187 7.42 -1.75 -7.00
CA ALA A 187 7.92 -0.91 -5.93
C ALA A 187 8.31 0.50 -6.43
N GLY A 188 8.31 1.49 -5.53
CA GLY A 188 8.81 2.84 -5.81
C GLY A 188 10.30 2.87 -6.17
N SER A 189 11.07 1.91 -5.69
CA SER A 189 12.45 1.64 -6.13
C SER A 189 12.51 0.28 -6.83
N SER A 190 12.51 0.30 -8.16
CA SER A 190 12.63 -0.87 -9.03
C SER A 190 13.67 -0.59 -10.12
N PHE A 191 14.16 -1.64 -10.79
CA PHE A 191 14.98 -1.46 -11.98
C PHE A 191 14.07 -0.89 -13.09
N GLY A 192 14.40 0.30 -13.60
CA GLY A 192 13.56 1.02 -14.56
C GLY A 192 12.91 2.28 -13.99
N LYS A 193 11.67 2.55 -14.38
CA LYS A 193 10.93 3.76 -14.02
C LYS A 193 10.15 3.57 -12.73
N SER A 194 10.49 4.36 -11.72
CA SER A 194 9.76 4.45 -10.46
C SER A 194 8.28 4.81 -10.64
N GLN A 195 7.40 4.21 -9.83
CA GLN A 195 5.96 4.51 -9.80
C GLN A 195 5.56 5.78 -9.02
N LEU A 196 6.53 6.47 -8.41
CA LEU A 196 6.29 7.68 -7.63
C LEU A 196 5.49 8.74 -8.39
N ALA A 197 4.53 9.36 -7.71
CA ALA A 197 3.66 10.40 -8.27
C ALA A 197 3.88 11.75 -7.58
N ASP A 198 3.82 12.86 -8.34
CA ASP A 198 4.00 14.20 -7.76
C ASP A 198 2.80 14.60 -6.90
N LEU A 199 3.04 15.06 -5.67
CA LEU A 199 2.01 15.62 -4.81
C LEU A 199 2.59 16.80 -4.02
N PRO A 200 2.85 17.96 -4.64
CA PRO A 200 3.57 19.05 -4.00
C PRO A 200 2.99 19.47 -2.65
N VAL A 201 3.83 19.58 -1.61
CA VAL A 201 3.40 19.98 -0.24
C VAL A 201 2.63 21.29 -0.29
N LYS A 202 3.08 22.26 -1.09
CA LYS A 202 2.42 23.56 -1.25
C LYS A 202 0.96 23.42 -1.70
N GLU A 203 0.64 22.44 -2.56
CA GLU A 203 -0.71 22.21 -3.08
C GLU A 203 -1.60 21.47 -2.06
N VAL A 204 -1.02 20.51 -1.32
CA VAL A 204 -1.70 19.85 -0.20
C VAL A 204 -2.22 20.88 0.80
N PHE A 205 -1.41 21.90 1.12
CA PHE A 205 -1.75 22.92 2.10
C PHE A 205 -2.43 24.18 1.53
N ASP A 206 -2.60 24.29 0.21
CA ASP A 206 -3.35 25.40 -0.40
C ASP A 206 -4.86 25.20 -0.25
N ARG A 207 -5.46 26.04 0.59
CA ARG A 207 -6.90 26.01 0.90
C ARG A 207 -7.80 26.30 -0.31
N LYS A 208 -7.28 26.95 -1.36
CA LYS A 208 -8.03 27.22 -2.60
C LYS A 208 -8.21 25.98 -3.46
N ILE A 209 -7.35 24.98 -3.29
CA ILE A 209 -7.44 23.73 -4.05
C ILE A 209 -8.40 22.78 -3.35
N GLY A 210 -9.58 22.56 -3.95
CA GLY A 210 -10.61 21.66 -3.42
C GLY A 210 -10.38 20.18 -3.72
N LYS A 211 -9.62 19.86 -4.78
CA LYS A 211 -9.33 18.49 -5.19
C LYS A 211 -7.91 18.39 -5.77
N LEU A 212 -7.17 17.38 -5.35
CA LEU A 212 -5.87 17.01 -5.90
C LEU A 212 -6.00 15.64 -6.57
N ILE A 213 -5.38 15.48 -7.74
CA ILE A 213 -5.29 14.20 -8.42
C ILE A 213 -3.83 14.00 -8.77
N THR A 214 -3.24 12.93 -8.27
CA THR A 214 -1.87 12.55 -8.62
C THR A 214 -1.86 11.18 -9.29
N ILE A 215 -0.93 10.99 -10.23
CA ILE A 215 -0.87 9.80 -11.09
C ILE A 215 0.55 9.25 -11.08
N GLY A 216 0.73 8.07 -10.51
CA GLY A 216 1.97 7.30 -10.56
C GLY A 216 2.04 6.46 -11.83
N ARG A 217 3.23 6.38 -12.43
CA ARG A 217 3.52 5.57 -13.63
C ARG A 217 4.90 4.95 -13.52
N GLY A 218 4.95 3.66 -13.21
CA GLY A 218 6.20 2.89 -13.14
C GLY A 218 6.27 1.80 -14.20
N SER A 219 7.49 1.39 -14.52
CA SER A 219 7.76 0.25 -15.39
C SER A 219 9.11 -0.38 -15.08
N GLU A 220 9.18 -1.70 -15.16
CA GLU A 220 10.40 -2.49 -15.04
C GLU A 220 10.46 -3.43 -16.24
N ASP A 221 11.66 -3.59 -16.79
CA ASP A 221 11.93 -4.46 -17.93
C ASP A 221 13.26 -5.16 -17.67
N LEU A 222 13.23 -6.49 -17.60
CA LEU A 222 14.36 -7.35 -17.24
C LEU A 222 14.56 -8.38 -18.35
N PRO A 223 15.20 -7.98 -19.47
CA PRO A 223 15.45 -8.87 -20.59
C PRO A 223 16.51 -9.91 -20.23
N THR A 224 16.34 -11.12 -20.75
CA THR A 224 17.31 -12.21 -20.74
C THR A 224 17.52 -12.70 -22.18
N PRO A 225 18.59 -13.48 -22.47
CA PRO A 225 18.80 -14.02 -23.82
C PRO A 225 17.64 -14.87 -24.34
N GLU A 226 16.91 -15.53 -23.44
CA GLU A 226 15.81 -16.45 -23.73
C GLU A 226 14.44 -15.82 -23.45
N GLY A 227 14.36 -14.50 -23.27
CA GLY A 227 13.09 -13.82 -23.05
C GLY A 227 13.20 -12.67 -22.06
N GLY A 228 12.34 -12.66 -21.03
CA GLY A 228 12.42 -11.68 -19.96
C GLY A 228 11.08 -11.32 -19.34
N ASP A 229 11.18 -10.42 -18.37
CA ASP A 229 10.05 -9.95 -17.56
C ASP A 229 9.77 -8.47 -17.81
N SER A 230 8.52 -8.11 -18.03
CA SER A 230 8.10 -6.70 -18.12
C SER A 230 6.91 -6.42 -17.22
N THR A 231 7.03 -5.39 -16.38
CA THR A 231 5.97 -4.91 -15.49
C THR A 231 5.66 -3.45 -15.77
N LYS A 232 4.39 -3.07 -15.82
CA LYS A 232 3.94 -1.67 -15.93
C LYS A 232 2.85 -1.40 -14.91
N LEU A 233 2.97 -0.31 -14.16
CA LEU A 233 2.00 0.11 -13.15
C LEU A 233 1.56 1.54 -13.45
N ARG A 234 0.24 1.76 -13.47
CA ARG A 234 -0.36 3.10 -13.43
C ARG A 234 -1.40 3.15 -12.33
N TRP A 235 -1.30 4.13 -11.45
CA TRP A 235 -2.31 4.38 -10.42
C TRP A 235 -2.64 5.86 -10.30
N GLU A 236 -3.79 6.15 -9.70
CA GLU A 236 -4.32 7.49 -9.48
C GLU A 236 -4.82 7.61 -8.05
N LEU A 237 -4.31 8.60 -7.32
CA LEU A 237 -4.79 9.00 -6.01
C LEU A 237 -5.58 10.31 -6.15
N SER A 238 -6.85 10.25 -5.78
CA SER A 238 -7.73 11.42 -5.68
C SER A 238 -7.87 11.84 -4.22
N LEU A 239 -7.59 13.11 -3.93
CA LEU A 239 -7.75 13.71 -2.60
C LEU A 239 -8.77 14.86 -2.71
N THR A 240 -9.95 14.68 -2.11
CA THR A 240 -11.00 15.72 -2.08
C THR A 240 -11.03 16.40 -0.71
N ARG A 241 -10.78 17.71 -0.65
CA ARG A 241 -10.66 18.46 0.61
C ARG A 241 -11.95 18.39 1.43
N ILE A 242 -11.82 18.19 2.74
CA ILE A 242 -12.93 18.24 3.69
C ILE A 242 -13.01 19.66 4.27
N GLY A 243 -14.18 20.29 4.22
CA GLY A 243 -14.41 21.62 4.81
C GLY A 243 -13.94 22.81 3.95
N GLY A 244 -13.52 22.59 2.70
CA GLY A 244 -13.37 23.66 1.71
C GLY A 244 -14.73 24.04 1.12
N LYS A 245 -15.05 25.33 1.02
CA LYS A 245 -16.26 25.79 0.31
C LYS A 245 -16.19 25.32 -1.14
N LYS A 246 -17.31 24.79 -1.65
CA LYS A 246 -17.53 24.51 -3.08
C LYS A 246 -17.46 25.80 -3.88
#